data_AF-A0A9E2KBT6-F1
#
_entry.id   AF-A0A9E2KBT6-F1
#
_cell.length_a   1.000
_cell.length_b   1.000
_cell.length_c   1.000
_cell.angle_alpha   90.00
_cell.angle_beta   90.00
_cell.angle_gamma   90.00
#
_symmetry.space_group_name_H-M   'P 1'
#
loop_
_entity.id
_entity.type
_entity.pdbx_description
1 polymer ?
#
loop_
_entity_poly.entity_id
_entity_poly.type
_entity_poly.pdbx_seq_one_letter_code
_entity_poly.pdbx_strand_id
1 'polypeptide(L)' 'TSQNKVQRYDKKVAKACGFKERQALSYGKFLQTAYEQIISKGQLVSICSDCSWFEICKTKEEITMQSSR' A
#
# COMPACT_ATOMS: atom_id res chain seq x y z
N THR A 1 -18.23 -0.89 -9.49
CA THR A 1 -18.03 -2.35 -9.42
C THR A 1 -16.77 -2.66 -8.65
N SER A 2 -16.61 -3.89 -8.13
CA SER A 2 -15.40 -4.35 -7.42
C SER A 2 -14.13 -4.20 -8.27
N GLN A 3 -14.23 -4.46 -9.58
CA GLN A 3 -13.12 -4.35 -10.54
C GLN A 3 -12.54 -2.93 -10.63
N ASN A 4 -13.38 -1.89 -10.65
CA ASN A 4 -12.92 -0.49 -10.68
C ASN A 4 -12.12 -0.13 -9.43
N LYS A 5 -12.51 -0.68 -8.26
CA LYS A 5 -11.77 -0.46 -7.01
C LYS A 5 -10.37 -1.08 -7.08
N VAL A 6 -10.27 -2.34 -7.55
CA VAL A 6 -8.99 -3.04 -7.71
C VAL A 6 -8.04 -2.26 -8.62
N GLN A 7 -8.50 -1.86 -9.82
CA GLN A 7 -7.68 -1.09 -10.75
C GLN A 7 -7.23 0.25 -10.17
N ARG A 8 -8.09 0.93 -9.40
CA ARG A 8 -7.74 2.19 -8.74
C ARG A 8 -6.67 1.98 -7.67
N TYR A 9 -6.78 0.93 -6.86
CA TYR A 9 -5.77 0.63 -5.83
C TYR A 9 -4.42 0.32 -6.47
N ASP A 10 -4.42 -0.52 -7.50
CA ASP A 10 -3.20 -0.90 -8.22
C ASP A 10 -2.48 0.33 -8.79
N LYS A 11 -3.23 1.22 -9.46
CA LYS A 11 -2.69 2.51 -9.97
C LYS A 11 -2.13 3.41 -8.86
N LYS A 12 -2.83 3.49 -7.71
CA LYS A 12 -2.38 4.31 -6.58
C LYS A 12 -1.12 3.73 -5.93
N VAL A 13 -1.04 2.42 -5.75
CA VAL A 13 0.16 1.72 -5.24
C VAL A 13 1.33 1.93 -6.19
N ALA A 14 1.13 1.68 -7.49
CA ALA A 14 2.17 1.88 -8.49
C ALA A 14 2.69 3.32 -8.49
N LYS A 15 1.78 4.32 -8.41
CA LYS A 15 2.16 5.74 -8.32
C LYS A 15 2.93 6.05 -7.03
N ALA A 16 2.47 5.58 -5.88
CA ALA A 16 3.11 5.83 -4.59
C ALA A 16 4.51 5.20 -4.50
N CYS A 17 4.67 4.00 -5.06
CA CYS A 17 5.93 3.26 -5.07
C CYS A 17 6.85 3.61 -6.25
N GLY A 18 6.40 4.44 -7.20
CA GLY A 18 7.16 4.76 -8.41
C GLY A 18 7.34 3.59 -9.38
N PHE A 19 6.47 2.58 -9.32
CA PHE A 19 6.51 1.43 -10.22
C PHE A 19 6.01 1.80 -11.61
N LYS A 20 6.62 1.18 -12.63
CA LYS A 20 6.23 1.34 -14.03
C LYS A 20 5.57 0.05 -14.54
N GLU A 21 4.66 0.19 -15.49
CA GLU A 21 4.07 -0.96 -16.17
C GLU A 21 5.15 -1.81 -16.84
N ARG A 22 5.00 -3.14 -16.76
CA ARG A 22 5.94 -4.15 -17.29
C ARG A 22 7.35 -4.14 -16.65
N GLN A 23 7.55 -3.40 -15.56
CA GLN A 23 8.79 -3.44 -14.81
C GLN A 23 8.94 -4.80 -14.10
N ALA A 24 10.07 -5.47 -14.32
CA ALA A 24 10.45 -6.62 -13.53
C ALA A 24 11.04 -6.16 -12.18
N LEU A 25 10.49 -6.67 -11.08
CA LEU A 25 10.95 -6.39 -9.72
C LEU A 25 11.17 -7.70 -8.99
N SER A 26 12.21 -7.76 -8.16
CA SER A 26 12.32 -8.84 -7.19
C SER A 26 11.22 -8.66 -6.13
N TYR A 27 10.73 -9.78 -5.60
CA TYR A 27 9.73 -9.78 -4.53
C TYR A 27 10.19 -8.95 -3.32
N GLY A 28 11.47 -9.08 -2.93
CA GLY A 28 12.05 -8.32 -1.82
C GLY A 28 12.02 -6.81 -2.08
N LYS A 29 12.37 -6.36 -3.30
CA LYS A 29 12.33 -4.93 -3.63
C LYS A 29 10.91 -4.38 -3.65
N PHE A 30 9.96 -5.19 -4.14
CA PHE A 30 8.54 -4.83 -4.12
C PHE A 30 8.05 -4.63 -2.69
N LEU A 31 8.27 -5.62 -1.81
CA LEU A 31 7.85 -5.54 -0.40
C LEU A 31 8.48 -4.36 0.34
N GLN A 32 9.81 -4.20 0.21
CA GLN A 32 10.52 -3.10 0.86
C GLN A 32 9.95 -1.75 0.43
N THR A 33 9.78 -1.54 -0.87
CA THR A 33 9.29 -0.27 -1.41
C THR A 33 7.85 0.00 -0.97
N ALA A 34 6.97 -1.02 -1.00
CA ALA A 34 5.60 -0.88 -0.52
C ALA A 34 5.56 -0.53 0.98
N TYR A 35 6.40 -1.16 1.80
CA TYR A 35 6.49 -0.84 3.22
C TYR A 35 6.98 0.60 3.47
N GLU A 36 8.08 1.00 2.84
CA GLU A 36 8.71 2.32 3.01
C GLU A 36 7.87 3.47 2.44
N GLN A 37 7.15 3.25 1.33
CA GLN A 37 6.39 4.31 0.67
C GLN A 37 4.93 4.37 1.11
N ILE A 38 4.36 3.25 1.56
CA ILE A 38 2.93 3.18 1.90
C ILE A 38 2.74 3.00 3.39
N ILE A 39 3.19 1.87 3.95
CA ILE A 39 2.85 1.44 5.31
C ILE A 39 3.49 2.35 6.36
N SER A 40 4.81 2.51 6.32
CA SER A 40 5.55 3.36 7.28
C SER A 40 5.18 4.84 7.21
N LYS A 41 4.54 5.28 6.10
CA LYS A 41 4.10 6.67 5.87
C LYS A 41 2.60 6.87 6.10
N GLY A 42 1.86 5.87 6.55
CA GLY A 42 0.43 6.03 6.84
C GLY A 42 -0.44 6.23 5.61
N GLN A 43 0.02 5.80 4.43
CA GLN A 43 -0.65 6.11 3.17
C GLN A 43 -1.82 5.16 2.87
N LEU A 44 -2.06 4.13 3.68
CA LEU A 44 -3.19 3.22 3.48
C LEU A 44 -4.52 3.97 3.38
N VAL A 45 -4.72 5.01 4.19
CA VAL A 45 -5.95 5.84 4.15
C VAL A 45 -6.12 6.56 2.81
N SER A 46 -5.03 6.99 2.19
CA SER A 46 -5.05 7.67 0.88
C SER A 46 -5.28 6.67 -0.27
N ILE A 47 -4.76 5.45 -0.13
CA ILE A 47 -4.76 4.44 -1.18
C ILE A 47 -6.07 3.64 -1.20
N CYS A 48 -6.46 3.07 -0.08
CA CYS A 48 -7.51 2.05 0.01
C CYS A 48 -8.48 2.23 1.19
N SER A 49 -8.77 3.47 1.61
CA SER A 49 -9.72 3.78 2.70
C SER A 49 -11.13 3.20 2.53
N ASP A 50 -11.58 2.97 1.29
CA ASP A 50 -12.88 2.35 0.99
C ASP A 50 -12.76 0.86 0.63
N CYS A 51 -11.65 0.23 1.03
CA CYS A 51 -11.46 -1.22 1.00
C CYS A 51 -12.18 -1.87 2.18
N SER A 52 -12.81 -3.01 1.93
CA SER A 52 -13.51 -3.79 2.95
C SER A 52 -12.61 -4.23 4.12
N TRP A 53 -11.29 -4.21 3.94
CA TRP A 53 -10.31 -4.63 4.95
C TRP A 53 -9.58 -3.45 5.62
N PHE A 54 -9.95 -2.21 5.30
CA PHE A 54 -9.23 -1.04 5.77
C PHE A 54 -9.09 -1.00 7.30
N GLU A 55 -10.16 -1.29 8.04
CA GLU A 55 -10.14 -1.32 9.52
C GLU A 55 -9.12 -2.32 10.10
N ILE A 56 -8.98 -3.50 9.46
CA ILE A 56 -8.02 -4.52 9.91
C ILE A 56 -6.58 -4.05 9.62
N CYS A 57 -6.37 -3.44 8.44
CA CYS A 57 -5.07 -2.97 8.01
C CYS A 57 -4.60 -1.75 8.80
N LYS A 58 -5.51 -0.81 9.12
CA LYS A 58 -5.23 0.40 9.90
C LYS A 58 -4.65 0.06 11.27
N THR A 59 -5.26 -0.87 12.00
CA THR A 59 -4.75 -1.30 13.32
C THR A 59 -3.32 -1.85 13.24
N LYS A 60 -2.98 -2.58 12.16
CA LYS A 60 -1.63 -3.13 11.96
C LYS A 60 -0.61 -2.04 11.61
N GLU A 61 -1.02 -1.05 10.83
CA GLU A 61 -0.20 0.13 10.51
C GLU A 61 0.13 0.93 11.78
N GLU A 62 -0.87 1.18 12.63
CA GLU A 62 -0.71 1.86 13.93
C GLU A 62 0.25 1.10 14.87
N ILE A 63 0.12 -0.21 14.99
CA ILE A 63 1.04 -1.06 15.78
C ILE A 63 2.47 -0.97 15.25
N THR A 64 2.64 -1.02 13.93
CA THR A 64 3.96 -0.99 13.28
C THR A 64 4.67 0.35 13.51
N MET A 65 3.92 1.45 13.49
CA MET A 65 4.44 2.80 13.79
C MET A 65 4.77 3.02 15.27
N GLN A 66 4.16 2.26 16.19
CA GLN A 66 4.48 2.31 17.62
C GLN A 66 5.75 1.53 17.95
N SER A 67 6.01 0.40 17.28
CA SER A 67 7.24 -0.40 17.49
C SER A 67 8.50 0.18 16.83
N SER A 68 8.34 1.23 16.01
CA SER A 68 9.44 1.93 15.34
C SER A 68 9.90 3.19 16.09
N ARG A 69 9.33 3.45 17.28
CA ARG A 69 9.72 4.50 18.24
C ARG A 69 10.37 3.85 19.45
#